data_AF-A0A183J316-F1
#
_entry.id   AF-A0A183J316-F1
#
_cell.length_a   1.000
_cell.length_b   1.000
_cell.length_c   1.000
_cell.angle_alpha   90.00
_cell.angle_beta   90.00
_cell.angle_gamma   90.00
#
_symmetry.space_group_name_H-M   'P 1'
#
loop_
_entity.id
_entity.type
_entity.pdbx_description
1 polymer ?
#
loop_
_entity_poly.entity_id
_entity_poly.type
_entity_poly.pdbx_seq_one_letter_code
_entity_poly.pdbx_strand_id
1 'polypeptide(L)'
;MCKTLMQHIGCLLKSHVGLVQTYREFGDIFVEIGNHEPQISSGEVFLKFGDAHRNMEKHGIQLVKVLQPMLGDLHTFLYKAVPDTRLTVKKYLDAKFEYLSYCLKIKEMDDEEAQCSAMQEALYRVETGNYEYRLILRCRQEARKRFSKLRSDVLVKLELLDQKRVRDIAYQLQLFVNAIAKFHVACKNVLQPTRNLFPIEVDISQVGYKYNTTGQLMADGEEDGDQDEGDEATNELLNLNDDVLPLSLNAVTVADDGDDKLLDL
;
A
#
# COMPACT_ATOMS: atom_id res chain seq x y z
N MET A 1 9.31 6.45 -2.63
CA MET A 1 9.52 5.02 -2.92
C MET A 1 8.46 4.11 -2.27
N CYS A 2 8.42 3.94 -0.93
CA CYS A 2 7.46 3.01 -0.30
C CYS A 2 5.98 3.35 -0.56
N LYS A 3 5.63 4.65 -0.59
CA LYS A 3 4.28 5.12 -0.93
C LYS A 3 3.86 4.67 -2.33
N THR A 4 4.74 4.86 -3.31
CA THR A 4 4.54 4.46 -4.70
C THR A 4 4.42 2.95 -4.86
N LEU A 5 5.25 2.19 -4.14
CA LEU A 5 5.17 0.72 -4.11
C LEU A 5 3.81 0.24 -3.60
N MET A 6 3.36 0.78 -2.46
CA MET A 6 2.06 0.44 -1.88
C MET A 6 0.90 0.78 -2.84
N GLN A 7 0.98 1.91 -3.55
CA GLN A 7 -0.03 2.28 -4.56
C GLN A 7 -0.06 1.27 -5.71
N HIS A 8 1.09 0.92 -6.29
CA HIS A 8 1.13 -0.03 -7.40
C HIS A 8 0.66 -1.42 -7.00
N ILE A 9 1.04 -1.91 -5.82
CA ILE A 9 0.57 -3.19 -5.31
C ILE A 9 -0.94 -3.13 -5.06
N GLY A 10 -1.46 -2.04 -4.48
CA GLY A 10 -2.89 -1.83 -4.31
C GLY A 10 -3.67 -1.85 -5.63
N CYS A 11 -3.21 -1.13 -6.64
CA CYS A 11 -3.81 -1.14 -7.98
C CYS A 11 -3.77 -2.54 -8.60
N LEU A 12 -2.64 -3.25 -8.47
CA LEU A 12 -2.50 -4.61 -8.97
C LEU A 12 -3.49 -5.57 -8.30
N LEU A 13 -3.63 -5.52 -6.98
CA LEU A 13 -4.60 -6.35 -6.25
C LEU A 13 -6.03 -6.03 -6.70
N LYS A 14 -6.38 -4.75 -6.87
CA LYS A 14 -7.68 -4.34 -7.37
C LYS A 14 -7.96 -4.91 -8.77
N SER A 15 -7.01 -4.80 -9.69
CA SER A 15 -7.13 -5.42 -11.01
C SER A 15 -7.21 -6.95 -10.94
N HIS A 16 -6.51 -7.56 -9.99
CA HIS A 16 -6.54 -9.01 -9.79
C HIS A 16 -7.90 -9.49 -9.27
N VAL A 17 -8.57 -8.73 -8.39
CA VAL A 17 -9.95 -9.02 -7.98
C VAL A 17 -10.89 -9.00 -9.20
N GLY A 18 -10.72 -8.04 -10.11
CA GLY A 18 -11.45 -8.04 -11.39
C GLY A 18 -11.19 -9.30 -12.22
N LEU A 19 -9.94 -9.76 -12.30
CA LEU A 19 -9.59 -11.00 -13.00
C LEU A 19 -10.22 -12.24 -12.35
N VAL A 20 -10.24 -12.31 -11.02
CA VAL A 20 -10.88 -13.39 -10.26
C VAL A 20 -12.38 -13.45 -10.56
N GLN A 21 -13.04 -12.30 -10.59
CA GLN A 21 -14.45 -12.20 -10.97
C GLN A 21 -14.70 -12.72 -12.39
N THR A 22 -13.83 -12.36 -13.34
CA THR A 22 -13.91 -12.90 -14.70
C THR A 22 -13.70 -14.42 -14.74
N TYR A 23 -12.81 -15.00 -13.93
CA TYR A 23 -12.68 -16.45 -13.84
C TYR A 23 -13.96 -17.13 -13.35
N ARG A 24 -14.64 -16.55 -12.36
CA ARG A 24 -15.94 -17.06 -11.90
C ARG A 24 -16.97 -17.09 -13.04
N GLU A 25 -17.13 -15.96 -13.73
CA GLU A 25 -18.06 -15.81 -14.87
C GLU A 25 -17.77 -16.80 -15.99
N PHE A 26 -16.50 -16.97 -16.37
CA PHE A 26 -16.13 -18.01 -17.35
C PHE A 26 -16.45 -19.41 -16.85
N GLY A 27 -16.20 -19.69 -15.57
CA GLY A 27 -16.55 -20.95 -14.94
C GLY A 27 -18.02 -21.30 -15.11
N ASP A 28 -18.90 -20.36 -14.79
CA ASP A 28 -20.35 -20.53 -14.87
C ASP A 28 -20.83 -20.70 -16.32
N ILE A 29 -20.35 -19.86 -17.24
CA ILE A 29 -20.68 -19.96 -18.67
C ILE A 29 -20.25 -21.31 -19.26
N PHE A 30 -19.04 -21.79 -18.94
CA PHE A 30 -18.57 -23.07 -19.46
C PHE A 30 -19.37 -24.25 -18.91
N VAL A 31 -19.79 -24.20 -17.64
CA VAL A 31 -20.67 -25.24 -17.08
C VAL A 31 -22.05 -25.22 -17.75
N GLU A 32 -22.61 -24.02 -17.96
CA GLU A 32 -23.89 -23.86 -18.66
C GLU A 32 -23.83 -24.43 -20.08
N ILE A 33 -22.82 -24.07 -20.87
CA ILE A 33 -22.62 -24.62 -22.22
C ILE A 33 -22.46 -26.14 -22.15
N GLY A 34 -21.65 -26.64 -21.20
CA GLY A 34 -21.38 -28.07 -21.07
C GLY A 34 -22.65 -28.91 -20.81
N ASN A 35 -23.59 -28.37 -20.03
CA ASN A 35 -24.85 -29.04 -19.73
C ASN A 35 -25.86 -29.00 -20.88
N HIS A 36 -25.77 -28.00 -21.76
CA HIS A 36 -26.68 -27.83 -22.90
C HIS A 36 -26.13 -28.41 -24.21
N GLU A 37 -24.87 -28.87 -24.23
CA GLU A 37 -24.22 -29.40 -25.43
C GLU A 37 -24.71 -30.82 -25.75
N PRO A 38 -25.30 -31.06 -26.95
CA PRO A 38 -25.82 -32.38 -27.32
C PRO A 38 -24.71 -33.42 -27.54
N GLN A 39 -23.51 -32.99 -27.91
CA GLN A 39 -22.35 -33.88 -28.04
C GLN A 39 -21.69 -34.10 -26.68
N ILE A 40 -21.88 -35.28 -26.09
CA ILE A 40 -21.36 -35.65 -24.75
C ILE A 40 -19.86 -35.36 -24.61
N SER A 41 -19.06 -35.72 -25.62
CA SER A 41 -17.61 -35.48 -25.58
C SER A 41 -17.25 -33.99 -25.47
N SER A 42 -18.07 -33.12 -26.04
CA SER A 42 -17.85 -31.67 -26.08
C SER A 42 -18.41 -31.02 -24.82
N GLY A 43 -19.55 -31.49 -24.34
CA GLY A 43 -20.09 -31.14 -23.03
C GLY A 43 -19.10 -31.40 -21.91
N GLU A 44 -18.46 -32.59 -21.88
CA GLU A 44 -17.41 -32.92 -20.91
C GLU A 44 -16.19 -31.99 -20.99
N VAL A 45 -15.84 -31.53 -22.19
CA VAL A 45 -14.73 -30.59 -22.37
C VAL A 45 -15.08 -29.22 -21.76
N PHE A 46 -16.29 -28.72 -22.04
CA PHE A 46 -16.76 -27.46 -21.46
C PHE A 46 -16.86 -27.54 -19.93
N LEU A 47 -17.38 -28.64 -19.37
CA LEU A 47 -17.38 -28.86 -17.91
C LEU A 47 -15.96 -28.81 -17.32
N LYS A 48 -14.98 -29.47 -17.95
CA LYS A 48 -13.56 -29.41 -17.53
C LYS A 48 -12.99 -27.99 -17.58
N PHE A 49 -13.37 -27.18 -18.57
CA PHE A 49 -13.00 -25.76 -18.62
C PHE A 49 -13.68 -24.95 -17.52
N GLY A 50 -14.95 -25.24 -17.22
CA GLY A 50 -15.69 -24.62 -16.12
C GLY A 50 -15.00 -24.85 -14.77
N ASP A 51 -14.68 -26.11 -14.47
CA ASP A 51 -13.94 -26.49 -13.26
C ASP A 51 -12.56 -25.84 -13.19
N ALA A 52 -11.85 -25.76 -14.32
CA ALA A 52 -10.55 -25.10 -14.37
C ALA A 52 -10.66 -23.62 -13.98
N HIS A 53 -11.64 -22.89 -14.52
CA HIS A 53 -11.84 -21.47 -14.22
C HIS A 53 -12.29 -21.24 -12.77
N ARG A 54 -13.19 -22.06 -12.23
CA ARG A 54 -13.57 -22.02 -10.79
C ARG A 54 -12.38 -22.30 -9.87
N ASN A 55 -11.47 -23.21 -10.24
CA ASN A 55 -10.25 -23.44 -9.46
C ASN A 55 -9.25 -22.27 -9.56
N MET A 56 -9.14 -21.63 -10.73
CA MET A 56 -8.33 -20.43 -10.90
C MET A 56 -8.85 -19.24 -10.06
N GLU A 57 -10.18 -19.09 -9.98
CA GLU A 57 -10.83 -18.15 -9.06
C GLU A 57 -10.39 -18.40 -7.61
N LYS A 58 -10.56 -19.63 -7.11
CA LYS A 58 -10.15 -20.03 -5.74
C LYS A 58 -8.68 -19.70 -5.46
N HIS A 59 -7.78 -19.97 -6.42
CA HIS A 59 -6.37 -19.63 -6.29
C HIS A 59 -6.12 -18.12 -6.27
N GLY A 60 -6.87 -17.34 -7.05
CA GLY A 60 -6.76 -15.89 -7.06
C GLY A 60 -7.27 -15.26 -5.77
N ILE A 61 -8.37 -15.78 -5.20
CA ILE A 61 -8.85 -15.39 -3.87
C ILE A 61 -7.77 -15.62 -2.81
N GLN A 62 -7.12 -16.78 -2.84
CA GLN A 62 -6.04 -17.09 -1.90
C GLN A 62 -4.84 -16.14 -2.06
N LEU A 63 -4.51 -15.73 -3.29
CA LEU A 63 -3.47 -14.73 -3.53
C LEU A 63 -3.82 -13.40 -2.85
N VAL A 64 -5.05 -12.91 -3.01
CA VAL A 64 -5.52 -11.67 -2.38
C VAL A 64 -5.40 -11.78 -0.86
N LYS A 65 -5.87 -12.87 -0.25
CA LYS A 65 -5.78 -13.10 1.21
C LYS A 65 -4.34 -13.08 1.74
N VAL A 66 -3.37 -13.57 0.96
CA VAL A 66 -1.95 -13.56 1.33
C VAL A 66 -1.33 -12.17 1.18
N LEU A 67 -1.71 -11.41 0.14
CA LEU A 67 -1.12 -10.11 -0.17
C LEU A 67 -1.78 -8.93 0.55
N GLN A 68 -3.02 -9.06 1.00
CA GLN A 68 -3.73 -7.98 1.69
C GLN A 68 -3.03 -7.52 2.99
N PRO A 69 -2.55 -8.39 3.89
CA PRO A 69 -1.84 -7.96 5.10
C PRO A 69 -0.57 -7.16 4.81
N MET A 70 0.11 -7.44 3.70
CA MET A 70 1.30 -6.68 3.26
C MET A 70 0.98 -5.18 3.11
N LEU A 71 -0.18 -4.84 2.52
CA LEU A 71 -0.60 -3.45 2.38
C LEU A 71 -0.85 -2.79 3.75
N GLY A 72 -1.43 -3.52 4.70
CA GLY A 72 -1.64 -3.06 6.07
C GLY A 72 -0.32 -2.76 6.82
N ASP A 73 0.68 -3.62 6.64
CA ASP A 73 2.02 -3.43 7.22
C ASP A 73 2.73 -2.22 6.62
N LEU A 74 2.72 -2.09 5.29
CA LEU A 74 3.29 -0.94 4.58
C LEU A 74 2.59 0.37 4.96
N HIS A 75 1.26 0.33 5.10
CA HIS A 75 0.46 1.46 5.56
C HIS A 75 0.85 1.88 6.97
N THR A 76 0.98 0.92 7.89
CA THR A 76 1.41 1.18 9.27
C THR A 76 2.81 1.78 9.34
N PHE A 77 3.74 1.27 8.52
CA PHE A 77 5.08 1.85 8.42
C PHE A 77 5.03 3.31 7.95
N LEU A 78 4.29 3.59 6.86
CA LEU A 78 4.22 4.91 6.22
C LEU A 78 3.47 5.96 7.05
N TYR A 79 2.36 5.58 7.66
CA TYR A 79 1.43 6.54 8.28
C TYR A 79 1.47 6.52 9.81
N LYS A 80 2.20 5.59 10.43
CA LYS A 80 2.42 5.60 11.89
C LYS A 80 3.89 5.73 12.25
N ALA A 81 4.76 4.84 11.75
CA ALA A 81 6.16 4.80 12.16
C ALA A 81 6.99 6.00 11.63
N VAL A 82 6.83 6.35 10.35
CA VAL A 82 7.52 7.50 9.75
C VAL A 82 7.07 8.82 10.40
N PRO A 83 5.76 9.11 10.59
CA PRO A 83 5.32 10.33 11.27
C PRO A 83 5.79 10.47 12.72
N ASP A 84 5.84 9.38 13.50
CA ASP A 84 6.39 9.43 14.87
C ASP A 84 7.88 9.85 14.88
N THR A 85 8.65 9.32 13.93
CA THR A 85 10.06 9.68 13.78
C THR A 85 10.19 11.14 13.34
N ARG A 86 9.37 11.59 12.37
CA ARG A 86 9.32 13.01 11.96
C ARG A 86 8.99 13.94 13.12
N LEU A 87 8.06 13.57 13.99
CA LEU A 87 7.72 14.36 15.18
C LEU A 87 8.93 14.52 16.12
N THR A 88 9.73 13.46 16.26
CA THR A 88 10.94 13.49 17.10
C THR A 88 12.02 14.37 16.47
N VAL A 89 12.20 14.28 15.14
CA VAL A 89 13.09 15.16 14.38
C VAL A 89 12.65 16.62 14.51
N LYS A 90 11.34 16.92 14.42
CA LYS A 90 10.82 18.28 14.59
C LYS A 90 11.19 18.86 15.96
N LYS A 91 10.94 18.11 17.05
CA LYS A 91 11.32 18.53 18.41
C LYS A 91 12.82 18.80 18.53
N TYR A 92 13.65 17.97 17.90
CA TYR A 92 15.10 18.19 17.85
C TYR A 92 15.48 19.46 17.10
N LEU A 93 14.86 19.73 15.95
CA LEU A 93 15.11 20.93 15.16
C LEU A 93 14.71 22.19 15.92
N ASP A 94 13.57 22.18 16.60
CA ASP A 94 13.12 23.29 17.46
C ASP A 94 14.13 23.55 18.59
N ALA A 95 14.61 22.50 19.26
CA ALA A 95 15.62 22.64 20.31
C ALA A 95 17.01 23.06 19.76
N LYS A 96 17.37 22.63 18.55
CA LYS A 96 18.59 23.09 17.85
C LYS A 96 18.49 24.57 17.53
N PHE A 97 17.35 25.02 17.01
CA PHE A 97 17.09 26.42 16.71
C PHE A 97 17.18 27.29 17.97
N GLU A 98 16.51 26.88 19.06
CA GLU A 98 16.60 27.56 20.37
C GLU A 98 18.04 27.63 20.89
N TYR A 99 18.82 26.54 20.81
CA TYR A 99 20.22 26.56 21.24
C TYR A 99 21.09 27.49 20.37
N LEU A 100 20.91 27.46 19.05
CA LEU A 100 21.68 28.27 18.11
C LEU A 100 21.32 29.76 18.23
N SER A 101 20.06 30.12 18.50
CA SER A 101 19.67 31.51 18.71
C SER A 101 20.38 32.12 19.92
N TYR A 102 20.52 31.37 21.03
CA TYR A 102 21.32 31.82 22.18
C TYR A 102 22.81 31.93 21.85
N CYS A 103 23.36 31.00 21.04
CA CYS A 103 24.76 31.08 20.62
C CYS A 103 25.03 32.33 19.78
N LEU A 104 24.11 32.65 18.86
CA LEU A 104 24.17 33.85 18.04
C LEU A 104 24.08 35.10 18.91
N LYS A 105 23.11 35.17 19.83
CA LYS A 105 22.94 36.33 20.71
C LYS A 105 24.16 36.61 21.58
N ILE A 106 24.82 35.56 22.11
CA ILE A 106 26.06 35.72 22.87
C ILE A 106 27.18 36.26 21.98
N LYS A 107 27.31 35.74 20.76
CA LYS A 107 28.31 36.22 19.80
C LYS A 107 28.09 37.69 19.44
N GLU A 108 26.85 38.10 19.18
CA GLU A 108 26.51 39.51 18.92
C GLU A 108 26.94 40.40 20.10
N MET A 109 26.68 39.96 21.33
CA MET A 109 27.09 40.71 22.52
C MET A 109 28.62 40.76 22.72
N ASP A 110 29.33 39.65 22.44
CA ASP A 110 30.79 39.60 22.48
C ASP A 110 31.40 40.54 21.41
N ASP A 111 30.83 40.54 20.20
CA ASP A 111 31.26 41.41 19.09
C ASP A 111 31.03 42.90 19.40
N GLU A 112 29.89 43.26 20.00
CA GLU A 112 29.62 44.63 20.48
C GLU A 112 30.61 45.07 21.56
N GLU A 113 30.94 44.20 22.53
CA GLU A 113 31.89 44.51 23.59
C GLU A 113 33.31 44.71 23.05
N ALA A 114 33.71 43.88 22.08
CA ALA A 114 34.98 44.03 21.38
C ALA A 114 35.04 45.37 20.61
N GLN A 115 33.94 45.77 19.96
CA GLN A 115 33.86 47.03 19.22
C GLN A 115 33.99 48.26 20.14
N CYS A 116 33.23 48.32 21.24
CA CYS A 116 33.34 49.42 22.21
C CYS A 116 34.74 49.48 22.84
N SER A 117 35.33 48.32 23.15
CA SER A 117 36.70 48.24 23.68
C SER A 117 37.73 48.80 22.70
N ALA A 118 37.57 48.54 21.39
CA ALA A 118 38.45 49.08 20.35
C ALA A 118 38.34 50.60 20.20
N MET A 119 37.15 51.17 20.45
CA MET A 119 36.89 52.61 20.44
C MET A 119 37.26 53.31 21.77
N GLN A 120 37.69 52.54 22.79
CA GLN A 120 37.91 53.01 24.17
C GLN A 120 36.65 53.65 24.79
N GLU A 121 35.47 53.17 24.40
CA GLU A 121 34.19 53.62 24.93
C GLU A 121 33.70 52.67 26.02
N ALA A 122 33.13 53.23 27.09
CA ALA A 122 32.56 52.45 28.16
C ALA A 122 31.15 51.94 27.79
N LEU A 123 30.92 50.65 28.01
CA LEU A 123 29.66 50.01 27.65
C LEU A 123 28.76 49.87 28.88
N TYR A 124 27.68 50.66 28.90
CA TYR A 124 26.79 50.81 30.06
C TYR A 124 26.27 49.48 30.65
N ARG A 125 25.94 48.49 29.80
CA ARG A 125 25.48 47.17 30.28
C ARG A 125 26.56 46.46 31.10
N VAL A 126 27.83 46.65 30.76
CA VAL A 126 28.97 46.01 31.43
C VAL A 126 29.25 46.68 32.76
N GLU A 127 29.22 48.02 32.79
CA GLU A 127 29.39 48.82 34.01
C GLU A 127 28.34 48.53 35.08
N THR A 128 27.11 48.26 34.64
CA THR A 128 25.97 47.91 35.52
C THR A 128 25.92 46.41 35.86
N GLY A 129 26.99 45.67 35.57
CA GLY A 129 27.17 44.29 35.98
C GLY A 129 26.61 43.25 35.01
N ASN A 130 26.37 43.57 33.74
CA ASN A 130 26.12 42.64 32.62
C ASN A 130 25.14 41.48 32.90
N TYR A 131 23.99 41.80 33.53
CA TYR A 131 23.02 40.78 33.94
C TYR A 131 22.41 40.02 32.76
N GLU A 132 22.10 40.71 31.66
CA GLU A 132 21.52 40.11 30.45
C GLU A 132 22.44 39.03 29.86
N TYR A 133 23.74 39.32 29.74
CA TYR A 133 24.72 38.34 29.24
C TYR A 133 24.76 37.08 30.11
N ARG A 134 24.79 37.25 31.43
CA ARG A 134 24.76 36.11 32.37
C ARG A 134 23.48 35.30 32.26
N LEU A 135 22.35 35.94 32.04
CA LEU A 135 21.07 35.26 31.86
C LEU A 135 21.08 34.43 30.57
N ILE A 136 21.48 35.03 29.45
CA ILE A 136 21.57 34.34 28.15
C ILE A 136 22.58 33.18 28.21
N LEU A 137 23.70 33.33 28.91
CA LEU A 137 24.66 32.23 29.15
C LEU A 137 24.00 31.03 29.85
N ARG A 138 23.17 31.26 30.87
CA ARG A 138 22.43 30.18 31.55
C ARG A 138 21.41 29.53 30.62
N CYS A 139 20.62 30.34 29.90
CA CYS A 139 19.66 29.84 28.92
C CYS A 139 20.33 28.98 27.83
N ARG A 140 21.50 29.41 27.32
CA ARG A 140 22.32 28.62 26.38
C ARG A 140 22.71 27.26 26.96
N GLN A 141 23.15 27.22 28.22
CA GLN A 141 23.55 25.96 28.87
C GLN A 141 22.37 24.99 29.01
N GLU A 142 21.19 25.48 29.38
CA GLU A 142 19.98 24.66 29.46
C GLU A 142 19.54 24.16 28.07
N ALA A 143 19.49 25.05 27.08
CA ALA A 143 19.17 24.70 25.70
C ALA A 143 20.16 23.68 25.14
N ARG A 144 21.47 23.81 25.42
CA ARG A 144 22.50 22.85 25.02
C ARG A 144 22.23 21.45 25.56
N LYS A 145 21.79 21.32 26.82
CA LYS A 145 21.45 20.03 27.42
C LYS A 145 20.25 19.40 26.72
N ARG A 146 19.18 20.18 26.49
CA ARG A 146 17.97 19.71 25.78
C ARG A 146 18.29 19.27 24.35
N PHE A 147 19.00 20.12 23.60
CA PHE A 147 19.50 19.83 22.25
C PHE A 147 20.34 18.54 22.21
N SER A 148 21.30 18.38 23.13
CA SER A 148 22.20 17.21 23.14
C SER A 148 21.45 15.91 23.43
N LYS A 149 20.44 15.96 24.30
CA LYS A 149 19.56 14.82 24.58
C LYS A 149 18.74 14.44 23.33
N LEU A 150 18.01 15.39 22.76
CA LEU A 150 17.17 15.15 21.58
C LEU A 150 17.99 14.70 20.35
N ARG A 151 19.23 15.17 20.21
CA ARG A 151 20.15 14.69 19.18
C ARG A 151 20.40 13.19 19.30
N SER A 152 20.62 12.70 20.53
CA SER A 152 20.84 11.28 20.79
C SER A 152 19.57 10.47 20.51
N ASP A 153 18.40 10.99 20.95
CA ASP A 153 17.10 10.34 20.71
C ASP A 153 16.79 10.21 19.20
N VAL A 154 17.06 11.26 18.41
CA VAL A 154 16.87 11.24 16.96
C VAL A 154 17.78 10.22 16.28
N LEU A 155 19.06 10.15 16.66
CA LEU A 155 20.00 9.19 16.07
C LEU A 155 19.52 7.75 16.27
N VAL A 156 19.13 7.40 17.50
CA VAL A 156 18.61 6.06 17.81
C VAL A 156 17.30 5.78 17.06
N LYS A 157 16.36 6.73 17.03
CA LYS A 157 15.10 6.53 16.30
C LYS A 157 15.29 6.36 14.79
N LEU A 158 16.19 7.14 14.18
CA LEU A 158 16.50 7.01 12.76
C LEU A 158 17.13 5.66 12.44
N GLU A 159 18.03 5.17 13.29
CA GLU A 159 18.64 3.85 13.13
C GLU A 159 17.59 2.73 13.25
N LEU A 160 16.72 2.78 14.25
CA LEU A 160 15.65 1.80 14.42
C LEU A 160 14.66 1.82 13.25
N LEU A 161 14.29 3.02 12.77
CA LEU A 161 13.40 3.17 11.63
C LEU A 161 14.04 2.59 10.36
N ASP A 162 15.33 2.81 10.15
CA ASP A 162 16.04 2.29 8.98
C ASP A 162 16.18 0.76 9.01
N GLN A 163 16.57 0.20 10.17
CA GLN A 163 16.62 -1.25 10.36
C GLN A 163 15.26 -1.91 10.11
N LYS A 164 14.18 -1.30 10.63
CA LYS A 164 12.81 -1.76 10.37
C LYS A 164 12.48 -1.67 8.88
N ARG A 165 12.77 -0.53 8.25
CA ARG A 165 12.50 -0.27 6.83
C ARG A 165 13.12 -1.34 5.94
N VAL A 166 14.43 -1.60 6.09
CA VAL A 166 15.16 -2.56 5.25
C VAL A 166 14.61 -3.96 5.42
N ARG A 167 14.39 -4.40 6.67
CA ARG A 167 13.89 -5.74 6.98
C ARG A 167 12.47 -5.95 6.46
N ASP A 168 11.57 -5.03 6.77
CA ASP A 168 10.15 -5.16 6.43
C ASP A 168 9.97 -5.11 4.90
N ILE A 169 10.60 -4.16 4.21
CA ILE A 169 10.46 -4.06 2.74
C ILE A 169 11.00 -5.31 2.05
N ALA A 170 12.17 -5.81 2.46
CA ALA A 170 12.74 -7.02 1.88
C ALA A 170 11.81 -8.23 2.08
N TYR A 171 11.26 -8.38 3.29
CA TYR A 171 10.31 -9.45 3.60
C TYR A 171 9.03 -9.33 2.76
N GLN A 172 8.43 -8.13 2.69
CA GLN A 172 7.20 -7.91 1.94
C GLN A 172 7.39 -8.15 0.43
N LEU A 173 8.51 -7.73 -0.15
CA LEU A 173 8.81 -8.01 -1.57
C LEU A 173 9.02 -9.51 -1.83
N GLN A 174 9.68 -10.21 -0.92
CA GLN A 174 9.84 -11.67 -1.03
C GLN A 174 8.49 -12.38 -0.94
N LEU A 175 7.62 -11.96 -0.01
CA LEU A 175 6.26 -12.47 0.13
C LEU A 175 5.47 -12.26 -1.16
N PHE A 176 5.54 -11.05 -1.74
CA PHE A 176 4.89 -10.70 -3.00
C PHE A 176 5.27 -11.64 -4.14
N VAL A 177 6.56 -11.74 -4.43
CA VAL A 177 7.09 -12.54 -5.54
C VAL A 177 6.74 -14.02 -5.34
N ASN A 178 6.89 -14.54 -4.13
CA ASN A 178 6.58 -15.93 -3.82
C ASN A 178 5.08 -16.23 -3.98
N ALA A 179 4.21 -15.33 -3.53
CA ALA A 179 2.77 -15.53 -3.64
C ALA A 179 2.32 -15.53 -5.11
N ILE A 180 2.79 -14.57 -5.91
CA ILE A 180 2.51 -14.51 -7.35
C ILE A 180 3.03 -15.74 -8.09
N ALA A 181 4.28 -16.15 -7.80
CA ALA A 181 4.86 -17.34 -8.41
C ALA A 181 4.04 -18.59 -8.09
N LYS A 182 3.64 -18.78 -6.83
CA LYS A 182 2.78 -19.89 -6.41
C LYS A 182 1.42 -19.87 -7.11
N PHE A 183 0.80 -18.70 -7.21
CA PHE A 183 -0.47 -18.53 -7.93
C PHE A 183 -0.34 -18.98 -9.39
N HIS A 184 0.64 -18.48 -10.13
CA HIS A 184 0.81 -18.86 -11.55
C HIS A 184 1.17 -20.33 -11.74
N VAL A 185 1.96 -20.92 -10.83
CA VAL A 185 2.22 -22.37 -10.86
C VAL A 185 0.94 -23.17 -10.63
N ALA A 186 0.08 -22.74 -9.69
CA ALA A 186 -1.21 -23.37 -9.45
C ALA A 186 -2.12 -23.27 -10.69
N CYS A 187 -2.27 -22.09 -11.29
CA CYS A 187 -3.05 -21.92 -12.52
C CYS A 187 -2.52 -22.77 -13.67
N LYS A 188 -1.19 -22.85 -13.84
CA LYS A 188 -0.57 -23.72 -14.84
C LYS A 188 -0.97 -25.18 -14.61
N ASN A 189 -0.93 -25.66 -13.37
CA ASN A 189 -1.27 -27.04 -13.04
C ASN A 189 -2.76 -27.34 -13.28
N VAL A 190 -3.65 -26.38 -13.01
CA VAL A 190 -5.08 -26.49 -13.29
C VAL A 190 -5.35 -26.55 -14.80
N LEU A 191 -4.57 -25.83 -15.61
CA LEU A 191 -4.71 -25.80 -17.08
C LEU A 191 -3.94 -26.91 -17.81
N GLN A 192 -3.01 -27.63 -17.18
CA GLN A 192 -2.26 -28.72 -17.83
C GLN A 192 -3.19 -29.82 -18.40
N PRO A 193 -4.22 -30.30 -17.68
CA PRO A 193 -5.14 -31.32 -18.18
C PRO A 193 -5.96 -30.86 -19.40
N THR A 194 -6.15 -29.56 -19.60
CA THR A 194 -6.97 -29.02 -20.69
C THR A 194 -6.22 -28.84 -22.01
N ARG A 195 -4.89 -29.07 -22.02
CA ARG A 195 -4.01 -28.80 -23.16
C ARG A 195 -4.36 -29.55 -24.46
N ASN A 196 -4.93 -30.75 -24.35
CA ASN A 196 -5.24 -31.62 -25.48
C ASN A 196 -6.75 -31.71 -25.78
N LEU A 197 -7.56 -30.81 -25.20
CA LEU A 197 -9.02 -30.80 -25.40
C LEU A 197 -9.45 -30.10 -26.69
N PHE A 198 -8.51 -29.57 -27.49
CA PHE A 198 -8.77 -28.98 -28.79
C PHE A 198 -8.30 -29.88 -29.94
N PRO A 199 -9.04 -29.93 -31.07
CA PRO A 199 -10.27 -29.17 -31.38
C PRO A 199 -11.54 -29.73 -30.70
N ILE A 200 -12.44 -28.84 -30.25
CA ILE A 200 -13.76 -29.22 -29.75
C ILE A 200 -14.70 -29.28 -30.96
N GLU A 201 -15.25 -30.45 -31.24
CA GLU A 201 -16.31 -30.61 -32.24
C GLU A 201 -17.62 -30.09 -31.61
N VAL A 202 -18.32 -29.18 -32.26
CA VAL A 202 -19.59 -28.64 -31.76
C VAL A 202 -20.65 -28.94 -32.80
N ASP A 203 -21.77 -29.54 -32.39
CA ASP A 203 -22.84 -29.88 -33.33
C ASP A 203 -23.72 -28.65 -33.63
N ILE A 204 -23.34 -27.93 -34.68
CA ILE A 204 -24.05 -26.73 -35.14
C ILE A 204 -25.43 -27.08 -35.76
N SER A 205 -25.69 -28.36 -36.08
CA SER A 205 -26.94 -28.75 -36.74
C SER A 205 -28.16 -28.38 -35.90
N GLN A 206 -28.09 -28.50 -34.57
CA GLN A 206 -29.20 -28.14 -33.68
C GLN A 206 -29.39 -26.62 -33.51
N VAL A 207 -28.33 -25.83 -33.64
CA VAL A 207 -28.40 -24.35 -33.62
C VAL A 207 -29.11 -23.84 -34.88
N GLY A 208 -28.85 -24.47 -36.04
CA GLY A 208 -29.49 -24.12 -37.31
C GLY A 208 -31.01 -24.32 -37.35
N TYR A 209 -31.57 -25.26 -36.58
CA TYR A 209 -33.02 -25.53 -36.53
C TYR A 209 -33.78 -24.67 -35.51
N LYS A 210 -33.10 -24.03 -34.55
CA LYS A 210 -33.74 -23.16 -33.54
C LYS A 210 -33.82 -21.68 -33.95
N TYR A 211 -33.08 -21.25 -34.98
CA TYR A 211 -33.30 -19.94 -35.60
C TYR A 211 -34.48 -20.01 -36.59
N ASN A 212 -35.70 -19.90 -36.07
CA ASN A 212 -36.82 -19.42 -36.89
C ASN A 212 -36.48 -17.99 -37.37
N THR A 213 -36.67 -17.73 -38.67
CA THR A 213 -36.49 -16.48 -39.43
C THR A 213 -37.18 -15.22 -38.84
N THR A 214 -37.72 -15.28 -37.61
CA THR A 214 -38.41 -14.17 -36.94
C THR A 214 -37.64 -13.61 -35.73
N GLY A 215 -36.49 -14.19 -35.33
CA GLY A 215 -35.60 -13.56 -34.34
C GLY A 215 -36.14 -13.47 -32.91
N GLN A 216 -37.07 -14.34 -32.51
CA GLN A 216 -37.64 -14.34 -31.16
C GLN A 216 -37.39 -15.71 -30.49
N LEU A 217 -36.68 -15.69 -29.36
CA LEU A 217 -36.46 -16.89 -28.54
C LEU A 217 -37.78 -17.29 -27.88
N MET A 218 -38.14 -18.57 -27.97
CA MET A 218 -39.26 -19.13 -27.22
C MET A 218 -38.86 -19.21 -25.74
N ALA A 219 -39.68 -18.65 -24.88
CA ALA A 219 -39.60 -18.84 -23.44
C ALA A 219 -40.28 -20.17 -23.09
N ASP A 220 -39.53 -21.09 -22.53
CA ASP A 220 -39.96 -22.22 -21.69
C ASP A 220 -38.68 -22.64 -20.94
N GLY A 221 -38.60 -22.77 -19.63
CA GLY A 221 -39.62 -23.01 -18.61
C GLY A 221 -39.01 -24.02 -17.63
N GLU A 222 -39.12 -23.73 -16.33
CA GLU A 222 -38.74 -24.54 -15.14
C GLU A 222 -37.31 -24.33 -14.58
N GLU A 223 -37.23 -23.36 -13.66
CA GLU A 223 -36.20 -23.24 -12.64
C GLU A 223 -36.42 -24.32 -11.57
N ASP A 224 -35.61 -25.39 -11.57
CA ASP A 224 -35.36 -26.17 -10.36
C ASP A 224 -34.11 -25.60 -9.70
N GLY A 225 -34.35 -24.84 -8.63
CA GLY A 225 -33.32 -24.21 -7.82
C GLY A 225 -32.67 -25.20 -6.86
N ASP A 226 -31.50 -25.71 -7.22
CA ASP A 226 -30.53 -26.21 -6.23
C ASP A 226 -29.67 -25.03 -5.77
N GLN A 227 -29.94 -24.57 -4.54
CA GLN A 227 -29.07 -23.67 -3.80
C GLN A 227 -27.76 -24.39 -3.47
N ASP A 228 -26.69 -24.09 -4.21
CA ASP A 228 -25.33 -24.49 -3.84
C ASP A 228 -24.83 -23.56 -2.73
N GLU A 229 -24.62 -24.11 -1.53
CA GLU A 229 -24.07 -23.44 -0.35
C GLU A 229 -22.58 -23.09 -0.54
N GLY A 230 -22.29 -22.07 -1.35
CA GLY A 230 -20.93 -21.55 -1.56
C GLY A 230 -20.71 -20.08 -1.18
N ASP A 231 -21.76 -19.37 -0.76
CA ASP A 231 -21.86 -17.92 -1.03
C ASP A 231 -21.54 -16.96 0.14
N GLU A 232 -20.81 -17.42 1.16
CA GLU A 232 -20.29 -16.53 2.23
C GLU A 232 -18.91 -15.95 1.89
N ALA A 233 -18.01 -16.72 1.26
CA ALA A 233 -16.65 -16.26 1.00
C ALA A 233 -16.53 -15.26 -0.17
N THR A 234 -17.43 -15.39 -1.16
CA THR A 234 -17.56 -14.54 -2.35
C THR A 234 -18.19 -13.18 -2.01
N ASN A 235 -19.25 -13.17 -1.20
CA ASN A 235 -19.89 -11.95 -0.71
C ASN A 235 -19.00 -11.16 0.25
N GLU A 236 -18.17 -11.81 1.08
CA GLU A 236 -17.15 -11.09 1.85
C GLU A 236 -16.20 -10.32 0.92
N LEU A 237 -15.63 -10.96 -0.11
CA LEU A 237 -14.71 -10.32 -1.09
C LEU A 237 -15.36 -9.20 -1.92
N LEU A 238 -16.65 -9.31 -2.23
CA LEU A 238 -17.41 -8.26 -2.90
C LEU A 238 -17.68 -7.04 -1.99
N ASN A 239 -17.84 -7.25 -0.68
CA ASN A 239 -17.86 -6.17 0.34
C ASN A 239 -16.46 -5.65 0.68
N LEU A 240 -15.38 -6.41 0.41
CA LEU A 240 -13.99 -5.94 0.57
C LEU A 240 -13.61 -4.82 -0.42
N ASN A 241 -14.42 -4.58 -1.46
CA ASN A 241 -14.25 -3.42 -2.34
C ASN A 241 -14.33 -2.08 -1.58
N ASP A 242 -15.14 -2.01 -0.51
CA ASP A 242 -15.32 -0.80 0.29
C ASP A 242 -14.61 -0.87 1.65
N ASP A 243 -14.56 -2.04 2.31
CA ASP A 243 -14.04 -2.14 3.70
C ASP A 243 -12.57 -2.57 3.82
N VAL A 244 -11.97 -3.19 2.79
CA VAL A 244 -10.56 -3.64 2.81
C VAL A 244 -9.65 -2.83 1.88
N LEU A 245 -10.24 -2.05 0.98
CA LEU A 245 -9.62 -0.90 0.34
C LEU A 245 -10.16 0.43 0.92
N PRO A 246 -10.16 0.68 2.25
CA PRO A 246 -10.55 1.98 2.79
C PRO A 246 -9.53 3.08 2.43
N LEU A 247 -8.45 2.73 1.70
CA LEU A 247 -7.66 3.68 0.96
C LEU A 247 -8.45 4.12 -0.27
N SER A 248 -9.45 4.97 -0.02
CA SER A 248 -9.81 6.05 -0.93
C SER A 248 -8.53 6.53 -1.62
N LEU A 249 -8.36 6.10 -2.87
CA LEU A 249 -7.31 6.61 -3.75
C LEU A 249 -7.50 8.14 -3.97
N ASN A 250 -8.67 8.67 -3.59
CA ASN A 250 -8.99 10.10 -3.59
C ASN A 250 -8.32 10.86 -2.44
N ALA A 251 -7.83 10.20 -1.38
CA ALA A 251 -7.02 10.84 -0.33
C ALA A 251 -5.52 10.90 -0.68
N VAL A 252 -5.11 10.28 -1.79
CA VAL A 252 -3.72 10.32 -2.29
C VAL A 252 -3.50 11.51 -3.21
N THR A 253 -4.56 12.08 -3.77
CA THR A 253 -4.54 13.33 -4.51
C THR A 253 -4.89 14.49 -3.57
N VAL A 254 -3.99 15.47 -3.46
CA VAL A 254 -4.13 16.72 -2.68
C VAL A 254 -3.75 16.61 -1.19
N ALA A 255 -2.44 16.52 -0.95
CA ALA A 255 -1.78 17.34 0.07
C ALA A 255 -0.38 17.65 -0.49
N ASP A 256 -0.36 18.60 -1.42
CA ASP A 256 0.84 19.38 -1.73
C ASP A 256 1.13 20.26 -0.52
N ASP A 257 1.68 19.67 0.55
CA ASP A 257 2.32 20.43 1.61
C ASP A 257 3.71 20.79 1.08
N GLY A 258 3.78 21.96 0.44
CA GLY A 258 5.03 22.60 0.10
C GLY A 258 5.84 22.88 1.35
N ASP A 259 6.75 21.97 1.68
CA ASP A 259 7.80 22.18 2.70
C ASP A 259 9.06 21.35 2.39
N ASP A 260 9.31 21.03 1.11
CA ASP A 260 10.51 20.33 0.62
C ASP A 260 11.73 21.27 0.43
N LYS A 261 11.85 22.32 1.24
CA LYS A 261 12.98 23.28 1.19
C LYS A 261 13.78 23.40 2.48
N LEU A 262 13.91 22.33 3.27
CA LEU A 262 14.74 22.39 4.48
C LEU A 262 15.63 21.17 4.70
N LEU A 263 16.40 20.78 3.67
CA LEU A 263 17.49 19.80 3.83
C LEU A 263 18.80 20.14 3.11
N ASP A 264 19.00 21.40 2.67
CA ASP A 264 20.35 21.90 2.39
C ASP A 264 20.71 22.94 3.46
N LEU A 265 21.30 22.46 4.58
CA LEU A 265 22.17 23.18 5.52
C LEU A 265 22.72 22.24 6.61
#